data_AF-A0A4R1UX45-F1
#
_entry.id   AF-A0A4R1UX45-F1
#
_cell.length_a   1.000
_cell.length_b   1.000
_cell.length_c   1.000
_cell.angle_alpha   90.00
_cell.angle_beta   90.00
_cell.angle_gamma   90.00
#
_symmetry.space_group_name_H-M   'P 1'
#
loop_
_entity.id
_entity.type
_entity.pdbx_description
1 polymer ?
#
loop_
_entity_poly.entity_id
_entity_poly.type
_entity_poly.pdbx_seq_one_letter_code
_entity_poly.pdbx_strand_id
1 'polypeptide(L)'
;MPDTRTEHTPGPWGWFGNANSHSLYLATKHSGRRYVMGFKRWGFSGGQPEFQPGGRGMVDASELLQFEVGDRDVVGVEAARKNTSVYRMDVRGIDCADARLIAAAPCLLSALETARAALHQHYIDWDGEREDAVPLQEARAACDAAIAKARGEA
;
A
#
# COMPACT_ATOMS: atom_id res chain seq x y z
N MET A 1 -5.27 -9.50 -21.87
CA MET A 1 -5.35 -9.85 -20.43
C MET A 1 -5.38 -8.54 -19.65
N PRO A 2 -6.16 -8.40 -18.57
CA PRO A 2 -6.11 -7.21 -17.74
C PRO A 2 -4.72 -7.05 -17.11
N ASP A 3 -4.23 -5.82 -17.00
CA ASP A 3 -2.94 -5.52 -16.37
C ASP A 3 -3.05 -5.67 -14.86
N THR A 4 -2.69 -6.86 -14.38
CA THR A 4 -2.79 -7.24 -12.97
C THR A 4 -1.79 -6.50 -12.07
N ARG A 5 -0.94 -5.62 -12.60
CA ARG A 5 -0.05 -4.74 -11.82
C ARG A 5 -0.76 -3.56 -11.18
N THR A 6 -2.02 -3.31 -11.59
CA THR A 6 -2.83 -2.18 -11.13
C THR A 6 -3.80 -2.53 -10.00
N GLU A 7 -4.06 -3.83 -9.78
CA GLU A 7 -5.01 -4.29 -8.76
C GLU A 7 -4.33 -4.44 -7.39
N HIS A 8 -4.97 -3.88 -6.35
CA HIS A 8 -4.51 -4.01 -4.97
C HIS A 8 -4.90 -5.36 -4.37
N THR A 9 -4.04 -5.94 -3.56
CA THR A 9 -4.40 -7.11 -2.75
C THR A 9 -5.52 -6.74 -1.78
N PRO A 10 -6.67 -7.46 -1.74
CA PRO A 10 -7.77 -7.10 -0.86
C PRO A 10 -7.39 -7.09 0.63
N GLY A 11 -7.91 -6.12 1.37
CA GLY A 11 -7.76 -6.06 2.83
C GLY A 11 -8.66 -7.04 3.58
N PRO A 12 -8.54 -7.14 4.92
CA PRO A 12 -7.56 -6.45 5.74
C PRO A 12 -6.18 -7.13 5.70
N TRP A 13 -5.13 -6.31 5.68
CA TRP A 13 -3.74 -6.77 5.79
C TRP A 13 -3.30 -6.88 7.26
N GLY A 14 -2.27 -7.68 7.51
CA GLY A 14 -1.62 -7.82 8.81
C GLY A 14 -0.19 -8.33 8.67
N TRP A 15 0.63 -7.99 9.66
CA TRP A 15 1.99 -8.51 9.78
C TRP A 15 1.96 -9.94 10.30
N PHE A 16 2.75 -10.80 9.66
CA PHE A 16 2.94 -12.20 10.03
C PHE A 16 4.43 -12.50 10.00
N GLY A 17 4.83 -13.55 10.71
CA GLY A 17 6.24 -13.90 10.77
C GLY A 17 6.56 -14.79 11.95
N ASN A 18 7.85 -15.08 12.08
CA ASN A 18 8.42 -15.78 13.21
C ASN A 18 9.81 -15.22 13.48
N ALA A 19 10.02 -14.70 14.69
CA ALA A 19 11.28 -14.11 15.11
C ALA A 19 12.44 -15.13 15.12
N ASN A 20 12.16 -16.40 15.43
CA ASN A 20 13.19 -17.46 15.46
C ASN A 20 13.71 -17.82 14.06
N SER A 21 12.87 -17.71 13.03
CA SER A 21 13.27 -17.92 11.64
C SER A 21 13.62 -16.64 10.91
N HIS A 22 13.62 -15.49 11.61
CA HIS A 22 13.83 -14.16 11.05
C HIS A 22 12.94 -13.88 9.82
N SER A 23 11.72 -14.41 9.82
CA SER A 23 10.76 -14.21 8.73
C SER A 23 9.71 -13.20 9.18
N LEU A 24 9.51 -12.16 8.38
CA LEU A 24 8.45 -11.16 8.56
C LEU A 24 7.88 -10.84 7.18
N TYR A 25 6.55 -10.72 7.08
CA TYR A 25 5.86 -10.40 5.85
C TYR A 25 4.48 -9.79 6.15
N LEU A 26 3.95 -9.05 5.17
CA LEU A 26 2.62 -8.47 5.19
C LEU A 26 1.71 -9.31 4.28
N ALA A 27 0.56 -9.75 4.79
CA ALA A 27 -0.38 -10.59 4.03
C ALA A 27 -1.84 -10.34 4.44
N THR A 28 -2.78 -10.88 3.68
CA THR A 28 -4.21 -10.85 4.01
C THR A 28 -4.53 -11.65 5.26
N LYS A 29 -5.39 -11.15 6.16
CA LYS A 29 -5.79 -11.87 7.38
C LYS A 29 -6.75 -13.05 7.12
N HIS A 30 -7.68 -12.91 6.17
CA HIS A 30 -8.81 -13.85 6.03
C HIS A 30 -8.91 -14.56 4.67
N SER A 31 -7.97 -14.30 3.74
CA SER A 31 -8.10 -14.74 2.34
C SER A 31 -7.01 -15.73 1.91
N GLY A 32 -6.71 -16.72 2.74
CA GLY A 32 -5.71 -17.74 2.41
C GLY A 32 -4.27 -17.23 2.40
N ARG A 33 -4.01 -16.10 3.09
CA ARG A 33 -2.67 -15.51 3.27
C ARG A 33 -1.98 -15.15 1.93
N ARG A 34 -2.68 -14.37 1.10
CA ARG A 34 -2.07 -13.73 -0.08
C ARG A 34 -1.03 -12.70 0.39
N TYR A 35 0.16 -12.73 -0.20
CA TYR A 35 1.26 -11.87 0.19
C TYR A 35 1.06 -10.47 -0.41
N VAL A 36 1.24 -9.45 0.42
CA VAL A 36 1.28 -8.05 0.00
C VAL A 36 2.75 -7.64 -0.16
N MET A 37 3.58 -8.01 0.82
CA MET A 37 5.01 -7.72 0.85
C MET A 37 5.75 -8.79 1.65
N GLY A 38 6.82 -9.35 1.09
CA GLY A 38 7.82 -10.15 1.80
C GLY A 38 9.17 -9.44 1.81
N PHE A 39 10.18 -10.05 2.42
CA PHE A 39 11.55 -9.54 2.41
C PHE A 39 12.53 -10.67 2.09
N LYS A 40 13.54 -10.35 1.28
CA LYS A 40 14.64 -11.25 0.93
C LYS A 40 15.95 -10.49 0.87
N ARG A 41 17.07 -11.23 0.93
CA ARG A 41 18.41 -10.66 0.78
C ARG A 41 18.61 -10.09 -0.62
N TRP A 42 19.32 -8.97 -0.72
CA TRP A 42 19.72 -8.38 -1.99
C TRP A 42 21.15 -8.80 -2.35
N GLY A 43 21.32 -10.02 -2.84
CA GLY A 43 22.66 -10.58 -3.05
C GLY A 43 23.37 -10.83 -1.72
N PHE A 44 24.61 -10.37 -1.57
CA PHE A 44 25.43 -10.60 -0.38
C PHE A 44 25.25 -9.55 0.73
N SER A 45 24.61 -8.41 0.44
CA SER A 45 24.40 -7.33 1.41
C SER A 45 23.03 -6.67 1.23
N GLY A 46 22.44 -6.19 2.32
CA GLY A 46 21.15 -5.52 2.30
C GLY A 46 19.94 -6.45 2.12
N GLY A 47 18.76 -5.85 2.19
CA GLY A 47 17.48 -6.50 1.98
C GLY A 47 16.67 -5.75 0.94
N GLN A 48 15.85 -6.48 0.20
CA GLN A 48 14.84 -5.90 -0.68
C GLN A 48 13.46 -6.46 -0.28
N PRO A 49 12.40 -5.66 -0.43
CA PRO A 49 11.07 -6.20 -0.42
C PRO A 49 10.84 -7.06 -1.67
N GLU A 50 9.87 -7.95 -1.57
CA GLU A 50 9.28 -8.67 -2.69
C GLU A 50 7.77 -8.49 -2.61
N PHE A 51 7.09 -8.46 -3.76
CA PHE A 51 5.66 -8.21 -3.85
C PHE A 51 4.98 -9.31 -4.66
N GLN A 52 3.65 -9.40 -4.59
CA GLN A 52 2.88 -10.36 -5.39
C GLN A 52 1.98 -9.65 -6.43
N PRO A 53 2.53 -8.95 -7.46
CA PRO A 53 1.73 -8.25 -8.45
C PRO A 53 0.70 -9.19 -9.10
N GLY A 54 -0.58 -8.86 -9.02
CA GLY A 54 -1.64 -9.65 -9.65
C GLY A 54 -1.86 -11.04 -9.04
N GLY A 55 -1.42 -11.28 -7.81
CA GLY A 55 -1.59 -12.56 -7.13
C GLY A 55 -0.73 -13.70 -7.69
N ARG A 56 0.25 -13.42 -8.56
CA ARG A 56 1.08 -14.43 -9.23
C ARG A 56 2.53 -14.37 -8.75
N GLY A 57 2.91 -15.27 -7.83
CA GLY A 57 4.29 -15.43 -7.37
C GLY A 57 4.89 -14.20 -6.70
N MET A 58 5.91 -14.39 -5.88
CA MET A 58 6.67 -13.25 -5.35
C MET A 58 7.65 -12.76 -6.41
N VAL A 59 7.69 -11.45 -6.61
CA VAL A 59 8.57 -10.75 -7.53
C VAL A 59 9.43 -9.79 -6.72
N ASP A 60 10.73 -9.83 -6.99
CA ASP A 60 11.71 -8.97 -6.35
C ASP A 60 11.44 -7.50 -6.65
N ALA A 61 11.61 -6.64 -5.64
CA ALA A 61 11.53 -5.20 -5.89
C ALA A 61 12.52 -4.77 -6.96
N SER A 62 13.71 -5.40 -7.07
CA SER A 62 14.71 -5.08 -8.10
C SER A 62 14.21 -5.26 -9.53
N GLU A 63 13.19 -6.09 -9.77
CA GLU A 63 12.53 -6.26 -11.07
C GLU A 63 11.39 -5.24 -11.30
N LEU A 64 10.97 -4.56 -10.25
CA LEU A 64 9.83 -3.64 -10.24
C LEU A 64 10.24 -2.17 -10.03
N LEU A 65 11.52 -1.86 -9.81
CA LEU A 65 11.97 -0.50 -9.54
C LEU A 65 11.70 0.43 -10.73
N GLN A 66 11.19 1.62 -10.42
CA GLN A 66 11.10 2.77 -11.32
C GLN A 66 12.12 3.81 -10.90
N PHE A 67 12.75 4.47 -11.87
CA PHE A 67 13.84 5.39 -11.64
C PHE A 67 13.42 6.85 -11.81
N GLU A 68 14.12 7.77 -11.14
CA GLU A 68 13.85 9.21 -11.25
C GLU A 68 14.18 9.78 -12.63
N VAL A 69 15.13 9.18 -13.33
CA VAL A 69 15.66 9.65 -14.60
C VAL A 69 15.58 8.55 -15.66
N GLY A 70 15.31 8.95 -16.90
CA GLY A 70 15.16 8.08 -18.06
C GLY A 70 13.69 7.86 -18.43
N ASP A 71 13.49 6.97 -19.40
CA ASP A 71 12.15 6.66 -19.92
C ASP A 71 11.27 6.07 -18.82
N ARG A 72 10.04 6.59 -18.69
CA ARG A 72 9.11 6.17 -17.62
C ARG A 72 8.64 4.73 -17.72
N ASP A 73 8.79 4.12 -18.89
CA ASP A 73 8.42 2.73 -19.17
C ASP A 73 9.52 1.74 -18.76
N VAL A 74 10.70 2.23 -18.37
CA VAL A 74 11.78 1.38 -17.88
C VAL A 74 11.50 0.97 -16.44
N VAL A 75 11.29 -0.34 -16.27
CA VAL A 75 11.05 -0.96 -14.97
C VAL A 75 12.08 -2.06 -14.74
N GLY A 76 12.67 -2.06 -13.55
CA GLY A 76 13.63 -3.05 -13.10
C GLY A 76 15.09 -2.67 -13.39
N VAL A 77 15.99 -3.13 -12.52
CA VAL A 77 17.43 -2.80 -12.54
C VAL A 77 18.10 -3.27 -13.83
N GLU A 78 17.77 -4.46 -14.32
CA GLU A 78 18.38 -4.98 -15.54
C GLU A 78 18.01 -4.18 -16.78
N ALA A 79 16.73 -3.77 -16.90
CA ALA A 79 16.27 -2.95 -18.01
C ALA A 79 16.91 -1.55 -17.96
N ALA A 80 16.99 -0.94 -16.77
CA ALA A 80 17.65 0.34 -16.57
C ALA A 80 19.13 0.32 -16.96
N ARG A 81 19.89 -0.70 -16.57
CA ARG A 81 21.31 -0.81 -16.94
C ARG A 81 21.56 -0.89 -18.45
N LYS A 82 20.58 -1.37 -19.21
CA LYS A 82 20.65 -1.50 -20.68
C LYS A 82 20.11 -0.27 -21.40
N ASN A 83 19.34 0.59 -20.74
CA ASN A 83 18.76 1.80 -21.32
C ASN A 83 19.63 3.02 -21.00
N THR A 84 20.19 3.65 -22.03
CA THR A 84 21.07 4.82 -21.90
C THR A 84 20.38 6.06 -21.36
N SER A 85 19.04 6.13 -21.39
CA SER A 85 18.27 7.21 -20.78
C SER A 85 18.32 7.18 -19.25
N VAL A 86 18.50 5.99 -18.65
CA VAL A 86 18.65 5.81 -17.20
C VAL A 86 20.13 5.82 -16.84
N TYR A 87 20.71 7.02 -16.74
CA TYR A 87 22.11 7.17 -16.32
C TYR A 87 22.30 7.21 -14.80
N ARG A 88 21.20 7.26 -14.03
CA ARG A 88 21.20 7.34 -12.55
C ARG A 88 20.19 6.35 -11.98
N MET A 89 20.61 5.60 -10.95
CA MET A 89 19.83 4.51 -10.35
C MET A 89 18.98 4.94 -9.14
N ASP A 90 18.71 6.23 -8.99
CA ASP A 90 17.85 6.74 -7.92
C ASP A 90 16.40 6.29 -8.16
N VAL A 91 15.80 5.71 -7.12
CA VAL A 91 14.48 5.09 -7.20
C VAL A 91 13.39 6.13 -6.94
N ARG A 92 12.42 6.20 -7.84
CA ARG A 92 11.19 7.00 -7.67
C ARG A 92 10.05 6.18 -7.06
N GLY A 93 10.03 4.87 -7.30
CA GLY A 93 8.97 4.01 -6.83
C GLY A 93 9.11 2.56 -7.27
N ILE A 94 8.07 1.78 -7.00
CA ILE A 94 7.97 0.35 -7.32
C ILE A 94 6.70 0.15 -8.15
N ASP A 95 6.82 -0.54 -9.29
CA ASP A 95 5.71 -0.87 -10.17
C ASP A 95 4.86 -2.02 -9.61
N CYS A 96 4.21 -1.75 -8.48
CA CYS A 96 3.26 -2.63 -7.82
C CYS A 96 2.16 -1.80 -7.17
N ALA A 97 0.90 -2.17 -7.38
CA ALA A 97 -0.25 -1.49 -6.78
C ALA A 97 -0.14 -1.42 -5.25
N ASP A 98 0.23 -2.51 -4.60
CA ASP A 98 0.38 -2.56 -3.14
C ASP A 98 1.52 -1.68 -2.64
N ALA A 99 2.66 -1.65 -3.35
CA ALA A 99 3.77 -0.76 -3.00
C ALA A 99 3.36 0.72 -3.08
N ARG A 100 2.60 1.09 -4.13
CA ARG A 100 2.06 2.45 -4.27
C ARG A 100 1.06 2.79 -3.16
N LEU A 101 0.19 1.85 -2.78
CA LEU A 101 -0.76 2.04 -1.68
C LEU A 101 -0.04 2.27 -0.35
N ILE A 102 0.99 1.47 -0.06
CA ILE A 102 1.82 1.60 1.15
C ILE A 102 2.51 2.96 1.18
N ALA A 103 3.11 3.39 0.06
CA ALA A 103 3.76 4.70 -0.04
C ALA A 103 2.77 5.87 0.11
N ALA A 104 1.53 5.70 -0.34
CA ALA A 104 0.47 6.70 -0.23
C ALA A 104 -0.19 6.76 1.17
N ALA A 105 0.08 5.79 2.05
CA ALA A 105 -0.61 5.64 3.34
C ALA A 105 -0.63 6.92 4.20
N PRO A 106 0.46 7.72 4.32
CA PRO A 106 0.41 8.97 5.08
C PRO A 106 -0.56 10.01 4.50
N CYS A 107 -0.55 10.18 3.16
CA CYS A 107 -1.47 11.10 2.49
C CYS A 107 -2.92 10.63 2.61
N LEU A 108 -3.16 9.32 2.51
CA LEU A 108 -4.49 8.73 2.68
C LEU A 108 -5.02 8.92 4.11
N LEU A 109 -4.17 8.74 5.13
CA LEU A 109 -4.55 8.99 6.52
C LEU A 109 -4.93 10.47 6.74
N SER A 110 -4.11 11.40 6.25
CA SER A 110 -4.39 12.84 6.37
C SER A 110 -5.69 13.25 5.65
N ALA A 111 -5.94 12.69 4.45
CA ALA A 111 -7.18 12.91 3.72
C ALA A 111 -8.40 12.36 4.49
N LEU A 112 -8.27 11.18 5.11
CA LEU A 112 -9.33 10.57 5.91
C LEU A 112 -9.64 11.40 7.17
N GLU A 113 -8.63 11.92 7.85
CA GLU A 113 -8.80 12.82 9.00
C GLU A 113 -9.56 14.09 8.62
N THR A 114 -9.21 14.68 7.47
CA THR A 114 -9.90 15.86 6.93
C THR A 114 -11.35 15.54 6.59
N ALA A 115 -11.61 14.41 5.91
CA ALA A 115 -12.95 13.96 5.57
C ALA A 115 -13.78 13.70 6.83
N ARG A 116 -13.20 13.03 7.83
CA ARG A 116 -13.84 12.79 9.13
C ARG A 116 -14.26 14.09 9.81
N ALA A 117 -13.38 15.10 9.83
CA ALA A 117 -13.68 16.40 10.41
C ALA A 117 -14.83 17.11 9.67
N ALA A 118 -14.83 17.07 8.33
CA ALA A 118 -15.92 17.62 7.53
C ALA A 118 -17.26 16.90 7.79
N LEU A 119 -17.26 15.56 7.88
CA LEU A 119 -18.45 14.78 8.23
C LEU A 119 -18.96 15.12 9.64
N HIS A 120 -18.05 15.36 10.59
CA HIS A 120 -18.43 15.79 11.94
C HIS A 120 -19.10 17.16 11.94
N GLN A 121 -18.53 18.13 11.21
CA GLN A 121 -19.10 19.46 11.09
C GLN A 121 -20.50 19.39 10.46
N HIS A 122 -20.65 18.66 9.35
CA HIS A 122 -21.96 18.47 8.71
C HIS A 122 -22.99 17.83 9.65
N TYR A 123 -22.57 16.91 10.53
CA TYR A 123 -23.46 16.30 11.51
C TYR A 123 -23.89 17.28 12.60
N ILE A 124 -23.02 18.19 13.03
CA ILE A 124 -23.36 19.24 14.01
C ILE A 124 -24.37 20.22 13.40
N ASP A 125 -24.15 20.60 12.14
CA ASP A 125 -24.97 21.57 11.43
C ASP A 125 -26.27 20.97 10.87
N TRP A 126 -26.49 19.65 11.05
CA TRP A 126 -27.66 18.94 10.56
C TRP A 126 -28.93 19.39 11.28
N ASP A 127 -29.89 19.92 10.52
CA ASP A 127 -31.18 20.41 10.99
C ASP A 127 -32.36 19.50 10.62
N GLY A 128 -32.10 18.38 9.94
CA GLY A 128 -33.09 17.38 9.56
C GLY A 128 -33.44 16.39 10.67
N GLU A 129 -34.28 15.41 10.33
CA GLU A 129 -34.68 14.36 11.27
C GLU A 129 -33.47 13.50 11.68
N ARG A 130 -33.51 12.97 12.92
CA ARG A 130 -32.40 12.16 13.46
C ARG A 130 -32.17 10.87 12.69
N GLU A 131 -33.24 10.30 12.14
CA GLU A 131 -33.21 9.05 11.37
C GLU A 131 -32.42 9.22 10.06
N ASP A 132 -32.48 10.40 9.46
CA ASP A 132 -31.74 10.74 8.24
C ASP A 132 -30.25 10.96 8.48
N ALA A 133 -29.84 11.19 9.74
CA ALA A 133 -28.44 11.37 10.12
C ALA A 133 -27.69 10.04 10.36
N VAL A 134 -28.37 8.88 10.35
CA VAL A 134 -27.77 7.56 10.61
C VAL A 134 -26.60 7.25 9.64
N PRO A 135 -26.72 7.43 8.30
CA PRO A 135 -25.61 7.19 7.38
C PRO A 135 -24.38 8.07 7.68
N LEU A 136 -24.62 9.30 8.15
CA LEU A 136 -23.55 10.24 8.52
C LEU A 136 -22.82 9.78 9.79
N GLN A 137 -23.57 9.26 10.78
CA GLN A 137 -22.98 8.65 11.98
C GLN A 137 -22.17 7.39 11.64
N GLU A 138 -22.70 6.52 10.78
CA GLU A 138 -22.00 5.30 10.33
C GLU A 138 -20.71 5.63 9.59
N ALA A 139 -20.74 6.60 8.67
CA ALA A 139 -19.56 7.05 7.95
C ALA A 139 -18.48 7.62 8.90
N ARG A 140 -18.89 8.41 9.89
CA ARG A 140 -17.98 8.94 10.92
C ARG A 140 -17.36 7.82 11.75
N ALA A 141 -18.17 6.86 12.21
CA ALA A 141 -17.68 5.72 12.98
C ALA A 141 -16.69 4.86 12.18
N ALA A 142 -16.94 4.66 10.88
CA ALA A 142 -16.01 3.97 9.99
C ALA A 142 -14.68 4.71 9.83
N CYS A 143 -14.71 6.05 9.71
CA CYS A 143 -13.50 6.86 9.67
C CYS A 143 -12.71 6.76 10.99
N ASP A 144 -13.39 6.87 12.13
CA ASP A 144 -12.78 6.79 13.46
C ASP A 144 -12.09 5.44 13.68
N ALA A 145 -12.75 4.34 13.32
CA ALA A 145 -12.17 2.99 13.40
C ALA A 145 -10.92 2.83 12.51
N ALA A 146 -10.96 3.37 11.28
CA ALA A 146 -9.83 3.31 10.36
C ALA A 146 -8.64 4.18 10.82
N ILE A 147 -8.90 5.38 11.34
CA ILE A 147 -7.86 6.27 11.89
C ILE A 147 -7.23 5.64 13.13
N ALA A 148 -8.03 5.14 14.07
CA ALA A 148 -7.53 4.49 15.28
C ALA A 148 -6.63 3.31 14.93
N LYS A 149 -7.06 2.47 13.97
CA LYS A 149 -6.24 1.36 13.48
C LYS A 149 -4.93 1.82 12.83
N ALA A 150 -4.94 2.89 12.02
CA ALA A 150 -3.75 3.42 11.39
C ALA A 150 -2.74 4.01 12.40
N ARG A 151 -3.23 4.52 13.53
CA ARG A 151 -2.42 5.05 14.64
C ARG A 151 -1.96 3.98 15.64
N GLY A 152 -2.49 2.75 15.54
CA GLY A 152 -2.20 1.67 16.48
C GLY A 152 -2.97 1.77 17.80
N GLU A 153 -4.13 2.44 17.79
CA GLU A 153 -5.00 2.69 18.96
C GLU A 153 -6.17 1.68 19.06
N ALA A 154 -6.30 0.77 18.07
CA ALA A 154 -7.39 -0.19 17.92
C ALA A 154 -6.92 -1.65 17.94
#